data_AF-A0A9X8DMD6-F1
#
_entry.id   AF-A0A9X8DMD6-F1
#
_cell.length_a   1.000
_cell.length_b   1.000
_cell.length_c   1.000
_cell.angle_alpha   90.00
_cell.angle_beta   90.00
_cell.angle_gamma   90.00
#
_symmetry.space_group_name_H-M   'P 1'
#
loop_
_entity.id
_entity.type
_entity.pdbx_description
1 polymer ?
#
loop_
_entity_poly.entity_id
_entity_poly.type
_entity_poly.pdbx_seq_one_letter_code
_entity_poly.pdbx_strand_id
1 'polypeptide(L)'
;MHDTQDLHDWLLSSLLVVVHHGYEITTAGGSFQLAFYGIGDALAYCLDVQTQFGSVRVKLKKAPYLFHGIRVRMGIHASEAIEDQISGQLYKKTHPVTHRINYVGLPELIGGEVSDLGHCGQIVITSPVAKWLELSRKPTQMMPACLETIRVCCESWECAA
;
A
#
# COMPACT_ATOMS: atom_id res chain seq x y z
N MET A 1 -25.18 -6.34 -7.46
CA MET A 1 -23.83 -6.86 -7.14
C MET A 1 -22.71 -6.11 -7.87
N HIS A 2 -22.98 -5.21 -8.84
CA HIS A 2 -21.98 -4.32 -9.42
C HIS A 2 -21.67 -3.09 -8.53
N ASP A 3 -22.68 -2.58 -7.81
CA ASP A 3 -22.58 -1.30 -7.07
C ASP A 3 -21.49 -1.23 -6.00
N THR A 4 -21.15 -2.37 -5.36
CA THR A 4 -20.12 -2.42 -4.31
C THR A 4 -18.72 -2.37 -4.91
N GLN A 5 -18.51 -3.02 -6.05
CA GLN A 5 -17.22 -3.04 -6.74
C GLN A 5 -16.99 -1.71 -7.47
N ASP A 6 -18.04 -1.15 -8.06
CA ASP A 6 -17.97 0.18 -8.69
C ASP A 6 -17.69 1.29 -7.66
N LEU A 7 -18.25 1.18 -6.44
CA LEU A 7 -17.94 2.11 -5.34
C LEU A 7 -16.48 1.99 -4.87
N HIS A 8 -15.96 0.76 -4.77
CA HIS A 8 -14.57 0.49 -4.44
C HIS A 8 -13.63 1.14 -5.47
N ASP A 9 -13.89 0.87 -6.75
CA ASP A 9 -13.05 1.34 -7.85
C ASP A 9 -13.12 2.86 -7.98
N TRP A 10 -14.30 3.46 -7.84
CA TRP A 10 -14.47 4.92 -7.84
C TRP A 10 -13.72 5.61 -6.70
N LEU A 11 -13.79 5.08 -5.47
CA LEU A 11 -13.13 5.69 -4.32
C LEU A 11 -11.59 5.58 -4.45
N LEU A 12 -11.08 4.41 -4.85
CA LEU A 12 -9.65 4.21 -5.05
C LEU A 12 -9.08 5.11 -6.16
N SER A 13 -9.75 5.19 -7.31
CA SER A 13 -9.30 6.03 -8.42
C SER A 13 -9.48 7.52 -8.14
N SER A 14 -10.51 7.94 -7.40
CA SER A 14 -10.70 9.36 -7.04
C SER A 14 -9.63 9.87 -6.07
N LEU A 15 -9.27 9.10 -5.03
CA LEU A 15 -8.22 9.52 -4.09
C LEU A 15 -6.83 9.55 -4.72
N LEU A 16 -6.58 8.63 -5.65
CA LEU A 16 -5.28 8.47 -6.29
C LEU A 16 -4.93 9.65 -7.19
N VAL A 17 -5.90 10.09 -7.99
CA VAL A 17 -5.71 11.16 -8.99
C VAL A 17 -5.80 12.55 -8.35
N VAL A 18 -6.64 12.72 -7.32
CA VAL A 18 -6.95 14.05 -6.77
C VAL A 18 -5.98 14.48 -5.66
N VAL A 19 -5.45 13.54 -4.86
CA VAL A 19 -4.76 13.89 -3.60
C VAL A 19 -3.30 13.45 -3.57
N HIS A 20 -2.97 12.26 -4.08
CA HIS A 20 -1.67 11.63 -3.81
C HIS A 20 -0.72 11.52 -5.00
N HIS A 21 -1.08 12.14 -6.14
CA HIS A 21 -0.28 12.12 -7.38
C HIS A 21 0.21 10.72 -7.80
N GLY A 22 -0.57 9.69 -7.48
CA GLY A 22 -0.29 8.31 -7.84
C GLY A 22 -0.61 8.03 -9.30
N TYR A 23 -0.05 6.95 -9.83
CA TYR A 23 -0.33 6.46 -11.18
C TYR A 23 -0.93 5.05 -11.11
N GLU A 24 -2.12 4.88 -11.68
CA GLU A 24 -2.78 3.58 -11.82
C GLU A 24 -2.17 2.83 -13.01
N ILE A 25 -1.55 1.68 -12.73
CA ILE A 25 -0.90 0.84 -13.74
C ILE A 25 -1.94 -0.08 -14.38
N THR A 26 -2.55 -0.92 -13.56
CA THR A 26 -3.51 -1.94 -13.99
C THR A 26 -4.55 -2.17 -12.89
N THR A 27 -5.77 -2.42 -13.31
CA THR A 27 -6.86 -2.89 -12.46
C THR A 27 -7.34 -4.24 -13.00
N ALA A 28 -7.26 -5.30 -12.18
CA ALA A 28 -7.61 -6.66 -12.60
C ALA A 28 -8.37 -7.39 -11.49
N GLY A 29 -9.62 -7.78 -11.73
CA GLY A 29 -10.39 -8.59 -10.78
C GLY A 29 -10.63 -7.92 -9.42
N GLY A 30 -10.67 -6.59 -9.36
CA GLY A 30 -10.83 -5.82 -8.11
C GLY A 30 -9.54 -5.58 -7.33
N SER A 31 -8.37 -5.94 -7.88
CA SER A 31 -7.07 -5.49 -7.37
C SER A 31 -6.56 -4.30 -8.18
N PHE A 32 -5.86 -3.40 -7.48
CA PHE A 32 -5.26 -2.20 -8.03
C PHE A 32 -3.75 -2.29 -7.91
N GLN A 33 -3.07 -2.04 -9.02
CA GLN A 33 -1.63 -1.90 -9.05
C GLN A 33 -1.27 -0.44 -9.29
N LEU A 34 -0.60 0.15 -8.31
CA LEU A 34 -0.37 1.58 -8.23
C LEU A 34 1.13 1.87 -8.18
N ALA A 35 1.56 2.96 -8.81
CA ALA A 35 2.92 3.49 -8.69
C ALA A 35 2.89 4.89 -8.07
N PHE A 36 3.84 5.13 -7.17
CA PHE A 36 4.08 6.42 -6.53
C PHE A 36 5.53 6.83 -6.72
N TYR A 37 5.78 8.15 -6.77
CA TYR A 37 7.14 8.68 -6.87
C TYR A 37 7.88 8.63 -5.52
N GLY A 38 7.15 8.80 -4.41
CA GLY A 38 7.70 8.77 -3.06
C GLY A 38 7.00 7.77 -2.15
N ILE A 39 7.75 7.23 -1.19
CA ILE A 39 7.23 6.32 -0.16
C ILE A 39 6.19 7.03 0.72
N GLY A 40 6.39 8.32 1.00
CA GLY A 40 5.47 9.14 1.79
C GLY A 40 4.07 9.24 1.18
N ASP A 41 3.98 9.48 -0.13
CA ASP A 41 2.70 9.60 -0.85
C ASP A 41 1.96 8.26 -0.88
N ALA A 42 2.69 7.16 -1.08
CA ALA A 42 2.12 5.81 -1.04
C ALA A 42 1.54 5.48 0.35
N LEU A 43 2.26 5.82 1.42
CA LEU A 43 1.79 5.61 2.79
C LEU A 43 0.58 6.50 3.11
N ALA A 44 0.61 7.76 2.72
CA ALA A 44 -0.49 8.69 2.92
C ALA A 44 -1.76 8.21 2.20
N TYR A 45 -1.63 7.77 0.94
CA TYR A 45 -2.71 7.16 0.18
C TYR A 45 -3.31 5.94 0.90
N CYS A 46 -2.47 4.99 1.32
CA CYS A 46 -2.96 3.80 2.00
C CYS A 46 -3.65 4.12 3.34
N LEU A 47 -3.14 5.10 4.09
CA LEU A 47 -3.79 5.53 5.33
C LEU A 47 -5.15 6.17 5.05
N ASP A 48 -5.23 7.06 4.07
CA ASP A 48 -6.48 7.74 3.70
C ASP A 48 -7.54 6.74 3.23
N VAL A 49 -7.16 5.79 2.37
CA VAL A 49 -8.03 4.69 1.93
C VAL A 49 -8.56 3.91 3.14
N GLN A 50 -7.70 3.51 4.09
CA GLN A 50 -8.17 2.80 5.29
C GLN A 50 -9.08 3.65 6.18
N THR A 51 -8.86 4.97 6.26
CA THR A 51 -9.73 5.87 7.05
C THR A 51 -11.11 6.04 6.43
N GLN A 52 -11.18 6.21 5.10
CA GLN A 52 -12.46 6.41 4.39
C GLN A 52 -13.30 5.14 4.36
N PHE A 53 -12.65 3.98 4.28
CA PHE A 53 -13.29 2.67 4.40
C PHE A 53 -13.54 2.23 5.85
N GLY A 54 -13.27 3.10 6.84
CA GLY A 54 -13.71 2.91 8.23
C GLY A 54 -12.89 1.90 9.06
N SER A 55 -11.67 1.56 8.63
CA SER A 55 -10.90 0.45 9.22
C SER A 55 -9.82 0.88 10.22
N VAL A 56 -9.73 2.18 10.56
CA VAL A 56 -8.74 2.67 11.54
C VAL A 56 -9.24 2.45 12.97
N ARG A 57 -8.46 1.69 13.75
CA ARG A 57 -8.65 1.50 15.19
C ARG A 57 -8.51 2.84 15.95
N VAL A 58 -9.61 3.57 16.07
CA VAL A 58 -9.76 4.51 17.18
C VAL A 58 -10.17 3.67 18.40
N LYS A 59 -9.41 3.76 19.51
CA LYS A 59 -9.67 3.01 20.76
C LYS A 59 -11.05 3.37 21.33
N LEU A 60 -12.11 2.76 20.81
CA LEU A 60 -13.47 2.86 21.34
C LEU A 60 -13.61 1.84 22.48
N LYS A 61 -13.77 2.34 23.70
CA LYS A 61 -13.78 1.55 24.94
C LYS A 61 -14.93 0.54 25.07
N LYS A 62 -15.86 0.46 24.12
CA LYS A 62 -16.95 -0.53 24.07
C LYS A 62 -17.31 -0.76 22.60
N ALA A 63 -16.87 -1.88 22.03
CA ALA A 63 -17.15 -2.22 20.64
C ALA A 63 -18.62 -2.67 20.48
N PRO A 64 -19.37 -1.98 19.61
CA PRO A 64 -20.15 -2.69 18.62
C PRO A 64 -19.68 -2.21 17.24
N TYR A 65 -19.33 -3.18 16.39
CA TYR A 65 -18.94 -2.99 14.98
C TYR A 65 -17.56 -2.34 14.73
N LEU A 66 -16.50 -3.11 14.99
CA LEU A 66 -15.11 -2.81 14.58
C LEU A 66 -14.90 -2.77 13.05
N PHE A 67 -15.89 -3.22 12.28
CA PHE A 67 -15.84 -3.31 10.82
C PHE A 67 -17.18 -2.88 10.24
N HIS A 68 -17.16 -1.87 9.37
CA HIS A 68 -18.29 -1.47 8.56
C HIS A 68 -17.79 -1.13 7.16
N GLY A 69 -18.48 -1.64 6.13
CA GLY A 69 -18.16 -1.33 4.74
C GLY A 69 -17.12 -2.24 4.09
N ILE A 70 -16.63 -1.79 2.93
CA ILE A 70 -15.64 -2.48 2.09
C ILE A 70 -14.28 -2.37 2.77
N ARG A 71 -13.48 -3.44 2.80
CA ARG A 71 -12.12 -3.42 3.37
C ARG A 71 -11.11 -3.79 2.31
N VAL A 72 -10.04 -3.01 2.22
CA VAL A 72 -8.99 -3.21 1.24
C VAL A 72 -7.75 -3.73 1.97
N ARG A 73 -7.11 -4.76 1.41
CA ARG A 73 -5.76 -5.19 1.81
C ARG A 73 -4.77 -4.41 0.97
N MET A 74 -3.72 -3.87 1.58
CA MET A 74 -2.74 -3.06 0.86
C MET A 74 -1.33 -3.50 1.19
N GLY A 75 -0.51 -3.63 0.14
CA GLY A 75 0.92 -3.90 0.21
C GLY A 75 1.70 -2.73 -0.37
N ILE A 76 2.78 -2.32 0.29
CA ILE A 76 3.71 -1.31 -0.22
C ILE A 76 5.11 -1.89 -0.28
N HIS A 77 5.68 -1.88 -1.47
CA HIS A 77 7.08 -2.19 -1.70
C HIS A 77 7.77 -0.98 -2.33
N ALA A 78 8.99 -0.69 -1.88
CA ALA A 78 9.84 0.33 -2.49
C ALA A 78 11.13 -0.32 -2.97
N SER A 79 11.39 -0.17 -4.27
CA SER A 79 12.66 -0.49 -4.90
C SER A 79 13.61 0.69 -4.75
N GLU A 80 14.04 1.00 -3.53
CA GLU A 80 15.12 1.95 -3.33
C GLU A 80 16.42 1.17 -3.08
N ALA A 81 17.45 1.56 -3.84
CA ALA A 81 18.75 0.92 -3.99
C ALA A 81 19.61 1.00 -2.72
N ILE A 82 19.15 0.42 -1.62
CA ILE A 82 19.97 0.24 -0.42
C ILE A 82 20.83 -0.99 -0.63
N GLU A 83 21.95 -0.78 -1.32
CA GLU A 83 23.22 -1.54 -1.37
C GLU A 83 23.23 -3.06 -1.60
N ASP A 84 22.09 -3.75 -1.54
CA ASP A 84 22.04 -5.19 -1.72
C ASP A 84 21.37 -5.51 -3.06
N GLN A 85 22.13 -6.19 -3.92
CA GLN A 85 21.80 -6.49 -5.32
C GLN A 85 20.61 -7.44 -5.52
N ILE A 86 19.76 -7.58 -4.49
CA ILE A 86 18.64 -8.52 -4.41
C ILE A 86 17.32 -7.83 -4.79
N SER A 87 17.20 -6.50 -4.65
CA SER A 87 16.05 -5.76 -5.18
C SER A 87 16.18 -5.69 -6.70
N GLY A 88 15.58 -6.67 -7.38
CA GLY A 88 15.75 -6.84 -8.81
C GLY A 88 15.37 -5.62 -9.65
N GLN A 89 15.85 -5.63 -10.89
CA GLN A 89 15.67 -4.51 -11.82
C GLN A 89 14.17 -4.25 -12.10
N LEU A 90 13.74 -3.00 -11.91
CA LEU A 90 12.45 -2.51 -12.37
C LEU A 90 12.58 -1.94 -13.79
N TYR A 91 11.78 -2.45 -14.71
CA TYR A 91 11.73 -1.99 -16.09
C TYR A 91 10.45 -1.22 -16.36
N LYS A 92 10.61 0.01 -16.85
CA LYS A 92 9.50 0.84 -17.31
C LYS A 92 9.19 0.50 -18.78
N LYS A 93 8.03 -0.07 -19.05
CA LYS A 93 7.56 -0.40 -20.41
C LYS A 93 6.34 0.43 -20.76
N THR A 94 6.46 1.29 -21.76
CA THR A 94 5.32 2.03 -22.31
C THR A 94 4.61 1.17 -23.35
N HIS A 95 3.30 1.00 -23.21
CA HIS A 95 2.50 0.29 -24.20
C HIS A 95 2.42 1.12 -25.50
N PRO A 96 2.68 0.54 -26.68
CA PRO A 96 2.80 1.29 -27.94
C PRO A 96 1.49 1.95 -28.39
N VAL A 97 0.34 1.34 -28.09
CA VAL A 97 -0.99 1.85 -28.51
C VAL A 97 -1.64 2.74 -27.44
N THR A 98 -1.81 2.24 -26.22
CA THR A 98 -2.49 2.98 -25.14
C THR A 98 -1.62 4.04 -24.48
N HIS A 99 -0.31 4.07 -24.77
CA HIS A 99 0.69 4.94 -24.13
C HIS A 99 0.74 4.85 -22.59
N ARG A 100 0.10 3.84 -22.01
CA ARG A 100 0.16 3.57 -20.57
C ARG A 100 1.53 3.02 -20.21
N ILE A 101 2.02 3.43 -19.05
CA ILE A 101 3.27 2.95 -18.47
C ILE A 101 2.97 1.73 -17.63
N ASN A 102 3.68 0.64 -17.89
CA ASN A 102 3.71 -0.55 -17.04
C ASN A 102 5.09 -0.66 -16.39
N TYR A 103 5.11 -1.17 -15.17
CA TYR A 103 6.32 -1.44 -14.43
C TYR A 103 6.47 -2.94 -14.31
N VAL A 104 7.54 -3.50 -14.86
CA VAL A 104 7.78 -4.94 -14.92
C VAL A 104 9.09 -5.26 -14.20
N GLY A 105 9.09 -6.25 -13.32
CA GLY A 105 10.31 -6.69 -12.65
C GLY A 105 10.03 -7.35 -11.30
N LEU A 106 11.10 -7.71 -10.58
CA LEU A 106 10.97 -8.28 -9.24
C LEU A 106 10.21 -7.36 -8.27
N PRO A 107 10.40 -6.03 -8.27
CA PRO A 107 9.63 -5.14 -7.38
C PRO A 107 8.13 -5.16 -7.65
N GLU A 108 7.71 -5.41 -8.89
CA GLU A 108 6.30 -5.56 -9.25
C GLU A 108 5.70 -6.80 -8.56
N LEU A 109 6.38 -7.94 -8.69
CA LEU A 109 5.96 -9.22 -8.12
C LEU A 109 5.94 -9.15 -6.59
N ILE A 110 6.99 -8.60 -5.98
CA ILE A 110 7.08 -8.42 -4.53
C ILE A 110 5.93 -7.55 -4.03
N GLY A 111 5.59 -6.46 -4.74
CA GLY A 111 4.45 -5.61 -4.38
C GLY A 111 3.13 -6.39 -4.32
N GLY A 112 2.90 -7.28 -5.29
CA GLY A 112 1.74 -8.18 -5.31
C GLY A 112 1.73 -9.15 -4.13
N GLU A 113 2.82 -9.90 -3.93
CA GLU A 113 2.95 -10.88 -2.85
C GLU A 113 2.79 -10.24 -1.47
N VAL A 114 3.40 -9.07 -1.26
CA VAL A 114 3.29 -8.32 0.00
C VAL A 114 1.85 -7.92 0.30
N SER A 115 1.08 -7.56 -0.74
CA SER A 115 -0.35 -7.27 -0.59
C SER A 115 -1.16 -8.53 -0.27
N ASP A 116 -0.77 -9.68 -0.81
CA ASP A 116 -1.44 -10.97 -0.56
C ASP A 116 -1.16 -11.53 0.84
N LEU A 117 0.01 -11.23 1.43
CA LEU A 117 0.33 -11.56 2.83
C LEU A 117 -0.52 -10.79 3.86
N GLY A 118 -1.18 -9.71 3.44
CA GLY A 118 -2.00 -8.85 4.28
C GLY A 118 -3.45 -9.31 4.42
N HIS A 119 -4.05 -9.02 5.58
CA HIS A 119 -5.49 -9.17 5.78
C HIS A 119 -6.24 -7.91 5.33
N CYS A 120 -7.55 -8.04 5.12
CA CYS A 120 -8.40 -6.89 4.81
C CYS A 120 -8.36 -5.84 5.94
N GLY A 121 -8.11 -4.57 5.59
CA GLY A 121 -7.95 -3.49 6.57
C GLY A 121 -6.52 -3.33 7.11
N GLN A 122 -5.56 -4.09 6.59
CA GLN A 122 -4.16 -4.05 6.98
C GLN A 122 -3.31 -3.42 5.88
N ILE A 123 -2.23 -2.76 6.29
CA ILE A 123 -1.18 -2.27 5.39
C ILE A 123 0.09 -3.08 5.69
N VAL A 124 0.59 -3.81 4.72
CA VAL A 124 1.84 -4.56 4.82
C VAL A 124 2.93 -3.83 4.05
N ILE A 125 4.10 -3.64 4.66
CA ILE A 125 5.21 -2.92 4.05
C ILE A 125 6.49 -3.75 4.06
N THR A 126 7.33 -3.59 3.05
CA THR A 126 8.66 -4.23 3.02
C THR A 126 9.70 -3.47 3.84
N SER A 127 10.80 -4.14 4.20
CA SER A 127 11.91 -3.58 4.98
C SER A 127 12.40 -2.20 4.50
N PRO A 128 12.62 -1.93 3.20
CA PRO A 128 13.04 -0.59 2.73
C PRO A 128 12.08 0.54 3.13
N VAL A 129 10.77 0.27 3.06
CA VAL A 129 9.71 1.23 3.43
C VAL A 129 9.71 1.45 4.94
N ALA A 130 9.90 0.39 5.74
CA ALA A 130 10.00 0.49 7.19
C ALA A 130 11.22 1.31 7.62
N LYS A 131 12.39 1.06 7.01
CA LYS A 131 13.62 1.84 7.24
C LYS A 131 13.43 3.31 6.85
N TRP A 132 12.79 3.58 5.71
CA TRP A 132 12.46 4.95 5.32
C TRP A 132 11.55 5.64 6.35
N LEU A 133 10.56 4.91 6.89
CA LEU A 133 9.65 5.43 7.92
C LEU A 133 10.38 5.76 9.22
N GLU A 134 11.32 4.91 9.65
CA GLU A 134 12.16 5.15 10.83
C GLU A 134 13.04 6.40 10.67
N LEU A 135 13.66 6.56 9.51
CA LEU A 135 14.51 7.71 9.20
C LEU A 135 13.69 9.01 9.06
N SER A 136 12.44 8.91 8.58
CA SER A 136 11.56 10.06 8.36
C SER A 136 10.85 10.52 9.64
N ARG A 137 10.97 9.80 10.76
CA ARG A 137 10.43 10.23 12.07
C ARG A 137 11.17 11.47 12.58
N LYS A 138 10.64 12.66 12.27
CA LYS A 138 10.86 13.82 13.15
C LYS A 138 10.09 13.57 14.46
N PRO A 139 10.69 13.74 15.66
CA PRO A 139 10.09 13.33 16.94
C PRO A 139 8.81 14.06 17.39
N THR A 140 8.16 14.88 16.55
CA THR A 140 7.06 15.77 17.02
C THR A 140 5.72 15.59 16.31
N GLN A 141 5.61 14.91 15.17
CA GLN A 141 4.32 14.81 14.46
C GLN A 141 4.14 13.47 13.77
N MET A 142 3.59 12.49 14.48
CA MET A 142 2.62 11.51 13.95
C MET A 142 2.02 10.75 15.14
N MET A 143 0.69 10.67 15.18
CA MET A 143 -0.08 10.05 16.27
C MET A 143 0.23 8.54 16.36
N PRO A 144 0.44 7.98 17.56
CA PRO A 144 0.82 6.58 17.76
C PRO A 144 -0.23 5.54 17.31
N ALA A 145 -1.44 5.96 16.94
CA ALA A 145 -2.53 5.06 16.54
C ALA A 145 -2.41 4.51 15.10
N CYS A 146 -1.74 5.21 14.18
CA CYS A 146 -1.61 4.73 12.79
C CYS A 146 -0.66 3.54 12.63
N LEU A 147 0.30 3.38 13.55
CA LEU A 147 1.33 2.33 13.48
C LEU A 147 0.79 0.93 13.79
N GLU A 148 -0.32 0.80 14.54
CA GLU A 148 -0.94 -0.52 14.81
C GLU A 148 -1.48 -1.20 13.55
N THR A 149 -1.68 -0.45 12.45
CA THR A 149 -2.22 -0.97 11.18
C THR A 149 -1.13 -1.44 10.22
N ILE A 150 0.11 -0.98 10.43
CA ILE A 150 1.25 -1.24 9.55
C ILE A 150 2.01 -2.47 10.05
N ARG A 151 2.11 -3.51 9.23
CA ARG A 151 2.94 -4.69 9.50
C ARG A 151 4.16 -4.68 8.59
N VAL A 152 5.34 -4.84 9.19
CA VAL A 152 6.58 -5.02 8.43
C VAL A 152 6.68 -6.48 7.99
N CYS A 153 6.77 -6.70 6.68
CA CYS A 153 7.15 -7.97 6.09
C CYS A 153 8.65 -8.15 6.28
N CYS A 154 9.04 -9.06 7.18
CA CYS A 154 10.44 -9.38 7.42
C CYS A 154 10.86 -10.51 6.47
N GLU A 155 11.99 -10.35 5.79
CA GLU A 155 12.57 -11.37 4.91
C GLU A 155 13.42 -12.41 5.67
N SER A 156 13.68 -12.17 6.96
CA SER A 156 14.46 -13.08 7.80
C SER A 156 13.62 -14.24 8.31
N TRP A 157 13.88 -15.41 7.74
CA TRP A 157 13.48 -16.74 8.22
C TRP A 157 14.07 -17.08 9.60
N GLU A 158 14.89 -16.21 10.21
CA GLU A 158 15.60 -16.44 11.47
C GLU A 158 14.86 -16.01 12.74
N CYS A 159 13.67 -15.38 12.64
CA CYS A 159 12.92 -14.94 13.84
C CYS A 159 11.77 -15.89 14.25
N ALA A 160 11.73 -17.11 13.71
CA ALA A 160 10.80 -18.16 14.11
C ALA A 160 11.52 -19.26 14.91
N ALA A 161 12.02 -18.92 16.10
CA ALA A 161 12.46 -19.88 17.12
C ALA A 161 12.23 -19.31 18.52
#